data_AF-A0AAW3DA98-F1
#
_entry.id   AF-A0AAW3DA98-F1
#
_cell.length_a   1.000
_cell.length_b   1.000
_cell.length_c   1.000
_cell.angle_alpha   90.00
_cell.angle_beta   90.00
_cell.angle_gamma   90.00
#
_symmetry.space_group_name_H-M   'P 1'
#
loop_
_entity.id
_entity.type
_entity.pdbx_description
1 polymer ?
#
loop_
_entity_poly.entity_id
_entity_poly.type
_entity_poly.pdbx_seq_one_letter_code
_entity_poly.pdbx_strand_id
1 'polypeptide(L)'
;MMIRLFMLLVLAFYLSSCSLFGGASYKEQQEVKSQVMKLLEEEYKQPFKLENFEYKYETHYEYSFFWINWETYGTYHFEIQAVDNPIIELEFEIKDKNKESIKEVVDSFKKNQLKEVYCVGLIKYYGKNLETNTKVKEPITSNNREYCDKNYFNLADNSFVVRLYDNRYKK
;
A
#
# COMPACT_ATOMS: atom_id res chain seq x y z
N MET A 1 12.18 32.60 -29.73
CA MET A 1 12.71 33.00 -28.40
C MET A 1 11.62 33.10 -27.32
N MET A 2 10.39 33.55 -27.64
CA MET A 2 9.28 33.68 -26.67
C MET A 2 8.73 32.35 -26.09
N ILE A 3 8.74 31.25 -26.85
CA ILE A 3 8.24 29.95 -26.38
C ILE A 3 9.09 29.38 -25.22
N ARG A 4 10.41 29.60 -25.26
CA ARG A 4 11.32 29.16 -24.19
C ARG A 4 11.09 29.94 -22.89
N LEU A 5 10.76 31.23 -22.99
CA LEU A 5 10.44 32.08 -21.84
C LEU A 5 9.09 31.67 -21.20
N PHE A 6 8.10 31.32 -22.02
CA PHE A 6 6.78 30.87 -21.55
C PHE A 6 6.86 29.51 -20.85
N MET A 7 7.67 28.57 -21.37
CA MET A 7 7.92 27.28 -20.71
C MET A 7 8.69 27.43 -19.39
N LEU A 8 9.63 28.37 -19.30
CA LEU A 8 10.35 28.67 -18.06
C LEU A 8 9.44 29.32 -17.00
N LEU A 9 8.51 30.19 -17.40
CA LEU A 9 7.52 30.79 -16.50
C LEU A 9 6.50 29.76 -16.00
N VAL A 10 6.04 28.86 -16.86
CA VAL A 10 5.16 27.75 -16.46
C VAL A 10 5.89 26.80 -15.49
N LEU A 11 7.18 26.53 -15.70
CA LEU A 11 8.01 25.75 -14.77
C LEU A 11 8.19 26.45 -13.41
N ALA A 12 8.32 27.78 -13.40
CA ALA A 12 8.48 28.57 -12.18
C ALA A 12 7.21 28.61 -11.32
N PHE A 13 6.02 28.56 -11.93
CA PHE A 13 4.76 28.47 -11.18
C PHE A 13 4.59 27.12 -10.46
N TYR A 14 5.14 26.03 -10.99
CA TYR A 14 5.11 24.71 -10.33
C TYR A 14 6.07 24.57 -9.15
N LEU A 15 7.02 25.49 -8.96
CA LEU A 15 7.97 25.47 -7.83
C LEU A 15 7.47 26.24 -6.60
N SER A 16 6.29 26.87 -6.68
CA SER A 16 5.83 27.83 -5.66
C SER A 16 4.80 27.29 -4.65
N SER A 17 4.40 26.02 -4.73
CA SER A 17 3.56 25.41 -3.69
C SER A 17 4.42 24.85 -2.55
N CYS A 18 5.13 25.75 -1.86
CA CYS A 18 5.71 25.46 -0.56
C CYS A 18 4.53 25.47 0.45
N SER A 19 3.98 24.31 0.78
CA SER A 19 2.91 24.22 1.78
C SER A 19 3.47 24.52 3.17
N LEU A 20 2.86 25.49 3.84
CA LEU A 20 3.11 25.91 5.22
C LEU A 20 2.76 24.84 6.29
N PHE A 21 2.65 23.57 5.90
CA PHE A 21 2.38 22.41 6.76
C PHE A 21 3.30 21.28 6.29
N GLY A 22 4.12 20.74 7.20
CA GLY A 22 5.28 19.89 6.89
C GLY A 22 5.02 18.50 6.30
N GLY A 23 3.79 18.21 5.86
CA GLY A 23 3.42 16.94 5.22
C GLY A 23 3.54 16.98 3.70
N ALA A 24 3.39 15.82 3.07
CA ALA A 24 3.42 15.67 1.63
C ALA A 24 2.30 16.48 0.97
N SER A 25 2.64 17.21 -0.10
CA SER A 25 1.68 17.92 -0.93
C SER A 25 0.73 16.94 -1.62
N TYR A 26 -0.45 17.41 -2.05
CA TYR A 26 -1.41 16.58 -2.79
C TYR A 26 -0.76 15.89 -3.99
N LYS A 27 0.12 16.58 -4.72
CA LYS A 27 0.82 16.03 -5.88
C LYS A 27 1.71 14.85 -5.48
N GLU A 28 2.46 14.99 -4.40
CA GLU A 28 3.33 13.93 -3.89
C GLU A 28 2.52 12.73 -3.40
N GLN A 29 1.38 12.98 -2.75
CA GLN A 29 0.46 11.91 -2.35
C GLN A 29 -0.09 11.13 -3.55
N GLN A 30 -0.49 11.83 -4.62
CA GLN A 30 -0.95 11.16 -5.84
C GLN A 30 0.17 10.37 -6.53
N GLU A 31 1.42 10.86 -6.45
CA GLU A 31 2.58 10.19 -7.00
C GLU A 31 2.90 8.89 -6.25
N VAL A 32 2.93 8.92 -4.91
CA VAL A 32 3.08 7.70 -4.07
C VAL A 32 1.96 6.71 -4.40
N LYS A 33 0.71 7.18 -4.41
CA LYS A 33 -0.46 6.34 -4.75
C LYS A 33 -0.30 5.62 -6.08
N SER A 34 0.06 6.36 -7.14
CA SER A 34 0.19 5.78 -8.47
C SER A 34 1.36 4.79 -8.56
N GLN A 35 2.49 5.08 -7.93
CA GLN A 35 3.66 4.19 -7.97
C GLN A 35 3.42 2.91 -7.17
N VAL A 36 2.80 3.00 -5.99
CA VAL A 36 2.46 1.85 -5.14
C VAL A 36 1.49 0.91 -5.85
N MET A 37 0.40 1.43 -6.43
CA MET A 37 -0.56 0.62 -7.17
C MET A 37 0.10 -0.12 -8.35
N LYS A 38 0.94 0.59 -9.11
CA LYS A 38 1.67 -0.02 -10.24
C LYS A 38 2.63 -1.12 -9.78
N LEU A 39 3.36 -0.90 -8.68
CA LEU A 39 4.26 -1.91 -8.12
C LEU A 39 3.50 -3.18 -7.71
N LEU A 40 2.32 -3.04 -7.10
CA LEU A 40 1.48 -4.19 -6.73
C LEU A 40 1.06 -5.00 -7.95
N GLU A 41 0.57 -4.35 -9.00
CA GLU A 41 0.17 -5.01 -10.25
C GLU A 41 1.35 -5.70 -10.94
N GLU A 42 2.51 -5.05 -10.95
CA GLU A 42 3.74 -5.61 -11.54
C GLU A 42 4.28 -6.80 -10.75
N GLU A 43 4.25 -6.77 -9.42
CA GLU A 43 4.76 -7.86 -8.58
C GLU A 43 3.85 -9.10 -8.66
N TYR A 44 2.54 -8.89 -8.54
CA TYR A 44 1.57 -9.98 -8.45
C TYR A 44 0.86 -10.32 -9.76
N LYS A 45 1.26 -9.68 -10.88
CA LYS A 45 0.75 -9.97 -12.23
C LYS A 45 -0.78 -10.04 -12.31
N GLN A 46 -1.46 -9.19 -11.54
CA GLN A 46 -2.92 -9.12 -11.47
C GLN A 46 -3.35 -7.66 -11.22
N PRO A 47 -4.56 -7.27 -11.64
CA PRO A 47 -5.09 -5.95 -11.37
C PRO A 47 -5.54 -5.79 -9.91
N PHE A 48 -5.37 -4.58 -9.39
CA PHE A 48 -5.90 -4.16 -8.08
C PHE A 48 -6.83 -2.97 -8.25
N LYS A 49 -8.00 -3.02 -7.61
CA LYS A 49 -8.90 -1.89 -7.49
C LYS A 49 -8.53 -1.11 -6.22
N LEU A 50 -8.42 0.21 -6.34
CA LEU A 50 -8.29 1.09 -5.18
C LEU A 50 -9.69 1.42 -4.66
N GLU A 51 -10.01 1.01 -3.44
CA GLU A 51 -11.28 1.33 -2.78
C GLU A 51 -11.20 2.66 -2.06
N ASN A 52 -10.12 2.88 -1.30
CA ASN A 52 -9.89 4.11 -0.56
C ASN A 52 -8.40 4.45 -0.51
N PHE A 53 -8.10 5.75 -0.50
CA PHE A 53 -6.76 6.29 -0.29
C PHE A 53 -6.84 7.55 0.54
N GLU A 54 -6.13 7.57 1.67
CA GLU A 54 -6.07 8.71 2.56
C GLU A 54 -4.62 9.01 2.94
N TYR A 55 -4.30 10.29 3.13
CA TYR A 55 -3.04 10.73 3.71
C TYR A 55 -3.32 11.56 4.96
N LYS A 56 -2.68 11.20 6.07
CA LYS A 56 -2.74 11.97 7.32
C LYS A 56 -1.35 12.37 7.74
N TYR A 57 -1.17 13.65 8.05
CA TYR A 57 0.05 14.18 8.64
C TYR A 57 -0.24 14.59 10.07
N GLU A 58 0.31 13.84 11.03
CA GLU A 58 -0.03 14.01 12.44
C GLU A 58 1.18 13.75 13.35
N THR A 59 1.08 14.26 14.58
CA THR A 59 2.08 14.00 15.63
C THR A 59 1.63 12.80 16.43
N HIS A 60 2.45 11.75 16.43
CA HIS A 60 2.26 10.55 17.22
C HIS A 60 3.00 10.67 18.54
N TYR A 61 2.30 10.42 19.65
CA TYR A 61 2.86 10.47 20.99
C TYR A 61 3.02 9.06 21.55
N GLU A 62 4.24 8.74 21.98
CA GLU A 62 4.53 7.53 22.72
C GLU A 62 4.77 7.89 24.18
N TYR A 63 3.88 7.40 25.05
CA TYR A 63 3.91 7.63 26.48
C TYR A 63 4.57 6.44 27.18
N SER A 64 5.67 6.70 27.87
CA SER A 64 6.27 5.78 28.84
C SER A 64 6.21 6.41 30.22
N PHE A 65 6.32 5.60 31.28
CA PHE A 65 6.31 6.07 32.67
C PHE A 65 7.41 7.12 32.96
N PHE A 66 8.50 7.14 32.19
CA PHE A 66 9.66 8.01 32.40
C PHE A 66 9.95 9.02 31.27
N TRP A 67 9.26 8.96 30.12
CA TRP A 67 9.48 9.89 29.00
C TRP A 67 8.28 10.00 28.07
N ILE A 68 8.16 11.14 27.39
CA ILE A 68 7.23 11.38 26.29
C ILE A 68 8.08 11.53 25.04
N ASN A 69 7.92 10.60 24.09
CA ASN A 69 8.46 10.75 22.75
C ASN A 69 7.33 11.23 21.83
N TRP A 70 7.64 12.17 20.94
CA TRP A 70 6.72 12.55 19.89
C TRP A 70 7.43 12.59 18.55
N GLU A 71 6.73 12.18 17.52
CA GLU A 71 7.22 12.20 16.15
C GLU A 71 6.10 12.65 15.22
N THR A 72 6.41 13.56 14.31
CA THR A 72 5.46 14.03 13.30
C THR A 72 5.83 13.41 11.96
N TYR A 73 4.90 12.67 11.37
CA TYR A 73 5.09 12.09 10.05
C TYR A 73 3.74 11.89 9.34
N GLY A 74 3.82 11.70 8.04
CA GLY A 74 2.71 11.33 7.18
C GLY A 74 2.52 9.84 7.10
N THR A 75 1.26 9.44 7.06
CA THR A 75 0.83 8.06 6.85
C THR A 75 -0.07 8.00 5.62
N TYR A 76 0.37 7.24 4.62
CA TYR A 76 -0.43 6.88 3.45
C TYR A 76 -1.20 5.61 3.76
N HIS A 77 -2.52 5.70 3.75
CA HIS A 77 -3.42 4.60 4.02
C HIS A 77 -4.05 4.12 2.70
N PHE A 78 -3.94 2.83 2.42
CA PHE A 78 -4.47 2.18 1.22
C PHE A 78 -5.48 1.11 1.60
N GLU A 79 -6.67 1.19 1.01
CA GLU A 79 -7.64 0.11 0.96
C GLU A 79 -7.76 -0.33 -0.49
N ILE A 80 -7.34 -1.56 -0.78
CA ILE A 80 -7.32 -2.12 -2.14
C ILE A 80 -8.04 -3.45 -2.18
N GLN A 81 -8.49 -3.81 -3.37
CA GLN A 81 -9.16 -5.07 -3.64
C GLN A 81 -8.47 -5.78 -4.80
N ALA A 82 -8.01 -7.02 -4.58
CA ALA A 82 -7.62 -7.89 -5.67
C ALA A 82 -8.85 -8.29 -6.47
N VAL A 83 -8.80 -8.08 -7.79
CA VAL A 83 -9.98 -8.28 -8.65
C VAL A 83 -10.10 -9.74 -9.11
N ASP A 84 -8.98 -10.42 -9.29
CA ASP A 84 -8.95 -11.82 -9.68
C ASP A 84 -9.34 -12.72 -8.49
N ASN A 85 -10.00 -13.85 -8.76
CA ASN A 85 -10.41 -14.80 -7.72
C ASN A 85 -9.16 -15.32 -6.99
N PRO A 86 -9.08 -15.26 -5.64
CA PRO A 86 -10.14 -14.83 -4.73
C PRO A 86 -10.15 -13.30 -4.54
N ILE A 87 -11.35 -12.73 -4.41
CA ILE A 87 -11.45 -11.32 -4.05
C ILE A 87 -10.98 -11.16 -2.60
N ILE A 88 -9.85 -10.46 -2.47
CA ILE A 88 -9.24 -10.14 -1.19
C ILE A 88 -9.19 -8.62 -1.07
N GLU A 89 -9.81 -8.11 -0.01
CA GLU A 89 -9.65 -6.72 0.42
C GLU A 89 -8.48 -6.63 1.40
N LEU A 90 -7.61 -5.66 1.14
CA LEU A 90 -6.35 -5.45 1.85
C LEU A 90 -6.28 -4.00 2.31
N GLU A 91 -5.88 -3.83 3.55
CA GLU A 91 -5.68 -2.53 4.17
C GLU A 91 -4.23 -2.45 4.67
N PHE A 92 -3.49 -1.43 4.24
CA PHE A 92 -2.10 -1.23 4.63
C PHE A 92 -1.68 0.23 4.67
N GLU A 93 -0.58 0.47 5.39
CA GLU A 93 -0.06 1.81 5.63
C GLU A 93 1.42 1.93 5.27
N ILE A 94 1.77 3.07 4.67
CA ILE A 94 3.16 3.46 4.42
C ILE A 94 3.43 4.74 5.19
N LYS A 95 4.43 4.72 6.06
CA LYS A 95 4.86 5.88 6.86
C LYS A 95 6.01 6.59 6.16
N ASP A 96 5.92 7.91 5.99
CA ASP A 96 7.03 8.74 5.48
C ASP A 96 8.06 9.11 6.56
N LYS A 97 7.91 8.60 7.78
CA LYS A 97 8.87 8.76 8.89
C LYS A 97 10.32 8.53 8.42
N ASN A 98 11.17 9.51 8.68
CA ASN A 98 12.61 9.55 8.33
C ASN A 98 12.88 9.42 6.83
N LYS A 99 11.95 9.85 5.97
CA LYS A 99 12.10 9.81 4.52
C LYS A 99 11.96 11.21 3.97
N GLU A 100 12.97 11.66 3.24
CA GLU A 100 13.08 13.02 2.74
C GLU A 100 12.49 13.18 1.33
N SER A 101 12.13 12.07 0.67
CA SER A 101 11.56 12.09 -0.68
C SER A 101 10.53 11.00 -0.93
N ILE A 102 9.66 11.23 -1.92
CA ILE A 102 8.74 10.21 -2.47
C ILE A 102 9.48 8.92 -2.83
N LYS A 103 10.66 9.05 -3.44
CA LYS A 103 11.47 7.90 -3.85
C LYS A 103 11.80 7.01 -2.65
N GLU A 104 12.19 7.59 -1.53
CA GLU A 104 12.49 6.83 -0.32
C GLU A 104 11.24 6.17 0.28
N VAL A 105 10.08 6.82 0.21
CA VAL A 105 8.79 6.25 0.60
C VAL A 105 8.48 5.00 -0.23
N VAL A 106 8.57 5.10 -1.55
CA VAL A 106 8.28 4.01 -2.48
C VAL A 106 9.33 2.88 -2.36
N ASP A 107 10.61 3.22 -2.25
CA ASP A 107 11.68 2.23 -2.08
C ASP A 107 11.52 1.46 -0.76
N SER A 108 11.13 2.15 0.31
CA SER A 108 10.85 1.50 1.60
C SER A 108 9.66 0.55 1.50
N PHE A 109 8.59 0.93 0.79
CA PHE A 109 7.45 0.04 0.54
C PHE A 109 7.88 -1.19 -0.27
N LYS A 110 8.61 -0.97 -1.38
CA LYS A 110 9.12 -2.03 -2.24
C LYS A 110 9.98 -3.04 -1.48
N LYS A 111 10.81 -2.57 -0.56
CA LYS A 111 11.72 -3.40 0.23
C LYS A 111 11.00 -4.17 1.34
N ASN A 112 10.08 -3.51 2.06
CA ASN A 112 9.59 -4.00 3.34
C ASN A 112 8.18 -4.57 3.30
N GLN A 113 7.35 -4.19 2.33
CA GLN A 113 5.92 -4.52 2.34
C GLN A 113 5.44 -5.14 1.02
N LEU A 114 5.92 -4.66 -0.13
CA LEU A 114 5.37 -4.99 -1.46
C LEU A 114 5.10 -6.48 -1.66
N LYS A 115 6.08 -7.31 -1.30
CA LYS A 115 6.01 -8.75 -1.51
C LYS A 115 5.06 -9.48 -0.54
N GLU A 116 4.71 -8.85 0.58
CA GLU A 116 3.90 -9.43 1.65
C GLU A 116 2.42 -9.04 1.55
N VAL A 117 2.11 -7.83 1.05
CA VAL A 117 0.77 -7.24 1.06
C VAL A 117 -0.30 -8.22 0.58
N TYR A 118 -0.11 -8.85 -0.58
CA TYR A 118 -1.10 -9.80 -1.12
C TYR A 118 -0.96 -11.21 -0.51
N CYS A 119 0.27 -11.65 -0.22
CA CYS A 119 0.52 -12.99 0.29
C CYS A 119 -0.10 -13.24 1.66
N VAL A 120 -0.08 -12.24 2.56
CA VAL A 120 -0.78 -12.32 3.85
C VAL A 120 -2.28 -12.54 3.65
N GLY A 121 -2.87 -11.85 2.65
CA GLY A 121 -4.25 -12.03 2.23
C GLY A 121 -4.56 -13.46 1.79
N LEU A 122 -3.77 -13.98 0.86
CA LEU A 122 -3.92 -15.33 0.32
C LEU A 122 -3.75 -16.40 1.40
N ILE A 123 -2.73 -16.30 2.26
CA ILE A 123 -2.50 -17.27 3.34
C ILE A 123 -3.71 -17.31 4.28
N LYS A 124 -4.23 -16.14 4.69
CA LYS A 124 -5.45 -16.07 5.52
C LYS A 124 -6.67 -16.64 4.80
N TYR A 125 -6.80 -16.41 3.50
CA TYR A 125 -7.86 -17.00 2.68
C TYR A 125 -7.82 -18.52 2.71
N TYR A 126 -6.69 -19.14 2.41
CA TYR A 126 -6.58 -20.60 2.44
C TYR A 126 -6.62 -21.18 3.86
N GLY A 127 -5.97 -20.52 4.83
CA GLY A 127 -5.95 -20.95 6.24
C GLY A 127 -7.35 -21.09 6.84
N LYS A 128 -8.19 -20.05 6.71
CA LYS A 128 -9.59 -20.11 7.18
C LYS A 128 -10.42 -21.21 6.50
N ASN A 129 -10.08 -21.56 5.27
CA ASN A 129 -10.80 -22.58 4.52
C ASN A 129 -10.35 -24.01 4.84
N LEU A 130 -9.11 -24.20 5.30
CA LEU A 130 -8.63 -25.47 5.87
C LEU A 130 -9.30 -25.76 7.21
N GLU A 131 -9.49 -24.73 8.05
CA GLU A 131 -10.17 -24.87 9.36
C GLU A 131 -11.66 -25.24 9.25
N THR A 132 -12.32 -24.87 8.14
CA THR A 132 -13.77 -25.09 7.95
C THR A 132 -14.12 -26.32 7.10
N ASN A 133 -13.13 -27.14 6.70
CA ASN A 133 -13.31 -28.29 5.78
C ASN A 133 -14.00 -27.94 4.44
N THR A 134 -14.05 -26.66 4.09
CA THR A 134 -14.69 -26.19 2.87
C THR A 134 -13.68 -26.34 1.73
N LYS A 135 -13.94 -27.22 0.76
CA LYS A 135 -13.12 -27.30 -0.46
C LYS A 135 -13.23 -26.00 -1.25
N VAL A 136 -12.29 -25.11 -1.04
CA VAL A 136 -12.11 -23.95 -1.92
C VAL A 136 -11.56 -24.47 -3.23
N LYS A 137 -12.28 -24.18 -4.32
CA LYS A 137 -11.70 -24.35 -5.65
C LYS A 137 -10.49 -23.44 -5.69
N GLU A 138 -9.33 -24.00 -6.04
CA GLU A 138 -8.12 -23.20 -6.21
C GLU A 138 -8.47 -21.96 -7.06
N PRO A 139 -8.27 -20.75 -6.53
CA PRO A 139 -8.36 -19.56 -7.36
C PRO A 139 -7.47 -19.70 -8.60
N ILE A 140 -7.90 -19.03 -9.67
CA ILE A 140 -7.23 -19.01 -10.97
C ILE A 140 -5.79 -18.44 -10.84
N THR A 141 -5.48 -17.76 -9.74
CA THR A 141 -4.16 -17.23 -9.42
C THR A 141 -3.18 -18.28 -8.87
N SER A 142 -3.07 -19.46 -9.51
CA SER A 142 -2.08 -20.49 -9.14
C SER A 142 -0.66 -19.91 -9.07
N ASN A 143 -0.35 -18.94 -9.94
CA ASN A 143 0.93 -18.26 -10.00
C ASN A 143 1.19 -17.39 -8.76
N ASN A 144 0.18 -16.70 -8.23
CA ASN A 144 0.34 -15.88 -7.03
C ASN A 144 0.44 -16.74 -5.78
N ARG A 145 -0.28 -17.86 -5.75
CA ARG A 145 -0.09 -18.86 -4.70
C ARG A 145 1.32 -19.46 -4.76
N GLU A 146 1.79 -19.90 -5.91
CA GLU A 146 3.14 -20.44 -6.07
C GLU A 146 4.19 -19.40 -5.67
N TYR A 147 4.01 -18.15 -6.10
CA TYR A 147 4.85 -17.02 -5.68
C TYR A 147 4.85 -16.89 -4.15
N CYS A 148 3.68 -16.86 -3.50
CA CYS A 148 3.60 -16.71 -2.05
C CYS A 148 4.15 -17.92 -1.31
N ASP A 149 3.87 -19.14 -1.74
CA ASP A 149 4.36 -20.37 -1.12
C ASP A 149 5.90 -20.46 -1.21
N LYS A 150 6.48 -20.05 -2.35
CA LYS A 150 7.95 -20.01 -2.54
C LYS A 150 8.63 -18.97 -1.65
N ASN A 151 7.99 -17.84 -1.39
CA ASN A 151 8.62 -16.70 -0.73
C ASN A 151 8.22 -16.54 0.76
N TYR A 152 7.13 -17.15 1.23
CA TYR A 152 6.47 -16.75 2.49
C TYR A 152 5.93 -17.89 3.37
N PHE A 153 6.45 -19.11 3.25
CA PHE A 153 6.06 -20.25 4.12
C PHE A 153 6.65 -20.12 5.55
N ASN A 154 6.36 -19.01 6.24
CA ASN A 154 6.46 -18.75 7.70
C ASN A 154 6.33 -17.24 7.98
N LEU A 155 5.15 -16.65 7.77
CA LEU A 155 4.88 -15.27 8.19
C LEU A 155 4.20 -15.25 9.56
N ALA A 156 5.03 -15.17 10.60
CA ALA A 156 4.60 -14.67 11.90
C ALA A 156 4.80 -13.15 11.91
N ASP A 157 3.73 -12.44 12.27
CA ASP A 157 3.76 -11.06 12.79
C ASP A 157 3.85 -9.88 11.80
N ASN A 158 2.86 -9.76 10.90
CA ASN A 158 2.68 -8.54 10.09
C ASN A 158 1.30 -7.90 10.28
N SER A 159 1.29 -6.58 10.49
CA SER A 159 0.13 -5.75 10.85
C SER A 159 -0.80 -5.40 9.68
N PHE A 160 -1.18 -6.37 8.84
CA PHE A 160 -2.13 -6.17 7.75
C PHE A 160 -3.53 -6.64 8.13
N VAL A 161 -4.53 -5.78 7.91
CA VAL A 161 -5.95 -6.15 8.02
C VAL A 161 -6.40 -6.74 6.68
N VAL A 162 -7.01 -7.92 6.74
CA VAL A 162 -7.45 -8.67 5.56
C VAL A 162 -8.92 -9.01 5.71
N ARG A 163 -9.74 -8.64 4.73
CA ARG A 163 -11.15 -9.03 4.63
C ARG A 163 -11.32 -9.90 3.37
N LEU A 164 -12.06 -10.99 3.51
CA LEU A 164 -12.17 -12.03 2.47
C LEU A 164 -13.59 -12.08 1.93
N TYR A 165 -13.73 -12.06 0.61
CA TYR A 165 -15.02 -12.15 -0.07
C TYR A 165 -14.98 -13.27 -1.10
N ASP A 166 -15.75 -14.34 -0.87
CA ASP A 166 -15.91 -15.41 -1.85
C ASP A 166 -17.01 -15.04 -2.85
N ASN A 167 -16.63 -14.82 -4.10
CA ASN A 167 -17.54 -14.51 -5.20
C ASN A 167 -18.57 -15.63 -5.48
N ARG A 168 -18.34 -16.86 -5.00
CA ARG A 168 -19.30 -17.96 -5.13
C ARG A 168 -20.57 -17.75 -4.30
N TYR A 169 -20.60 -16.75 -3.42
CA TYR A 169 -21.73 -16.45 -2.54
C TYR A 169 -22.31 -15.04 -2.70
N LYS A 170 -21.93 -14.27 -3.74
CA LYS A 170 -22.68 -13.06 -4.10
C LYS A 170 -24.01 -13.47 -4.74
N LYS A 171 -25.07 -13.48 -3.92
CA LYS A 171 -26.48 -13.56 -4.34
C LYS A 171 -26.92 -12.26 -5.01
#